data_AF-A0A7Y6UDD5-F1
#
_entry.id   AF-A0A7Y6UDD5-F1
#
_cell.length_a   1.000
_cell.length_b   1.000
_cell.length_c   1.000
_cell.angle_alpha   90.00
_cell.angle_beta   90.00
_cell.angle_gamma   90.00
#
_symmetry.space_group_name_H-M   'P 1'
#
loop_
_entity.id
_entity.type
_entity.pdbx_description
1 polymer ?
#
loop_
_entity_poly.entity_id
_entity_poly.type
_entity_poly.pdbx_seq_one_letter_code
_entity_poly.pdbx_strand_id
1 'polypeptide(L)'
;MMRERRLSPYELLGGTSTTTAGKLAARAWLDSLALTPPTHWYVEVMMSTGAALPTLAFDRDSETRFRLEVFSEEWGVYFCHRGAVSWIRVTDLPFVHGRDDFGLAPIMPPLKNVGRLVRAIETVHGLCFDRDRALVRSNVPHIESTLAPWIRAL
;
A
#
# COMPACT_ATOMS: atom_id res chain seq x y z
N MET A 1 17.81 43.05 -37.03
CA MET A 1 17.93 43.26 -35.57
C MET A 1 17.32 42.04 -34.88
N MET A 2 18.12 40.98 -34.65
CA MET A 2 17.65 39.73 -34.03
C MET A 2 17.72 39.89 -32.51
N ARG A 3 16.59 39.70 -31.81
CA ARG A 3 16.59 39.57 -30.35
C ARG A 3 16.91 38.11 -30.01
N GLU A 4 18.11 37.87 -29.50
CA GLU A 4 18.42 36.63 -28.79
C GLU A 4 17.49 36.49 -27.59
N ARG A 5 16.57 35.52 -27.63
CA ARG A 5 15.88 35.05 -26.43
C ARG A 5 16.90 34.28 -25.61
N ARG A 6 17.49 34.92 -24.61
CA ARG A 6 18.16 34.20 -23.51
C ARG A 6 17.08 33.46 -22.74
N LEU A 7 17.00 32.15 -22.97
CA LEU A 7 16.25 31.23 -22.11
C LEU A 7 16.85 31.32 -20.70
N SER A 8 15.97 31.39 -19.72
CA SER A 8 16.33 31.36 -18.31
C SER A 8 16.92 29.99 -17.96
N PRO A 9 17.91 29.86 -17.06
CA PRO A 9 18.39 28.56 -16.57
C PRO A 9 17.27 27.70 -15.97
N TYR A 10 16.13 28.32 -15.62
CA TYR A 10 14.95 27.64 -15.08
C TYR A 10 14.03 27.03 -16.16
N GLU A 11 14.22 27.34 -17.44
CA GLU A 11 13.46 26.73 -18.54
C GLU A 11 14.09 25.42 -19.05
N LEU A 12 15.26 25.05 -18.53
CA LEU A 12 15.97 23.80 -18.84
C LEU A 12 15.62 22.62 -17.91
N LEU A 13 14.64 22.76 -17.01
CA LEU A 13 14.09 21.66 -16.20
C LEU A 13 12.71 21.21 -16.70
N GLY A 14 12.51 21.27 -18.02
CA GLY A 14 11.34 20.73 -18.69
C GLY A 14 11.34 19.21 -18.66
N GLY A 15 10.62 18.65 -17.68
CA GLY A 15 10.06 17.30 -17.78
C GLY A 15 10.66 16.26 -16.84
N THR A 16 10.65 16.48 -15.52
CA THR A 16 10.65 15.32 -14.62
C THR A 16 9.30 14.63 -14.76
N SER A 17 9.24 13.60 -15.60
CA SER A 17 8.30 12.51 -15.32
C SER A 17 8.72 11.90 -13.98
N THR A 18 8.25 12.46 -12.87
CA THR A 18 8.44 11.96 -11.51
C THR A 18 7.54 10.74 -11.26
N THR A 19 7.54 9.82 -12.21
CA THR A 19 6.72 8.62 -12.18
C THR A 19 7.55 7.51 -11.55
N THR A 20 7.35 7.26 -10.26
CA THR A 20 8.03 6.17 -9.53
C THR A 20 7.40 4.82 -9.85
N ALA A 21 8.13 3.73 -9.61
CA ALA A 21 7.58 2.38 -9.77
C ALA A 21 6.34 2.14 -8.89
N GLY A 22 6.34 2.70 -7.67
CA GLY A 22 5.28 2.61 -6.68
C GLY A 22 4.01 3.32 -7.15
N LYS A 23 4.15 4.54 -7.69
CA LYS A 23 3.05 5.27 -8.34
C LYS A 23 2.43 4.47 -9.48
N LEU A 24 3.26 3.90 -10.36
CA LEU A 24 2.79 3.06 -11.47
C LEU A 24 2.05 1.82 -10.99
N ALA A 25 2.59 1.14 -9.97
CA ALA A 25 1.96 -0.04 -9.40
C ALA A 25 0.62 0.28 -8.74
N ALA A 26 0.56 1.36 -7.96
CA ALA A 26 -0.66 1.85 -7.32
C ALA A 26 -1.73 2.21 -8.35
N ARG A 27 -1.34 2.93 -9.42
CA ARG A 27 -2.25 3.27 -10.52
C ARG A 27 -2.74 2.04 -11.27
N ALA A 28 -1.84 1.14 -11.67
CA ALA A 28 -2.20 -0.09 -12.38
C ALA A 28 -3.13 -0.99 -11.55
N TRP A 29 -2.94 -1.03 -10.24
CA TRP A 29 -3.85 -1.75 -9.34
C TRP A 29 -5.24 -1.13 -9.32
N LEU A 30 -5.39 0.19 -9.19
CA LEU A 30 -6.70 0.84 -9.30
C LEU A 30 -7.36 0.65 -10.67
N ASP A 31 -6.58 0.74 -11.75
CA ASP A 31 -7.08 0.51 -13.10
C ASP A 31 -7.61 -0.92 -13.26
N SER A 32 -6.96 -1.91 -12.62
CA SER A 32 -7.44 -3.31 -12.60
C SER A 32 -8.77 -3.50 -11.86
N LEU A 33 -9.15 -2.54 -11.01
CA LEU A 33 -10.44 -2.49 -10.30
C LEU A 33 -11.49 -1.65 -11.06
N ALA A 34 -11.14 -1.10 -12.23
CA ALA A 34 -11.97 -0.18 -13.00
C ALA A 34 -12.44 1.04 -12.19
N LEU A 35 -11.61 1.54 -11.27
CA LEU A 35 -11.93 2.69 -10.41
C LEU A 35 -11.26 3.97 -10.92
N THR A 36 -11.98 5.09 -10.80
CA THR A 36 -11.47 6.43 -11.13
C THR A 36 -11.27 7.23 -9.85
N PRO A 37 -10.03 7.39 -9.35
CA PRO A 37 -9.77 8.12 -8.13
C PRO A 37 -9.78 9.65 -8.35
N PRO A 38 -10.00 10.46 -7.29
CA PRO A 38 -9.67 11.88 -7.30
C PRO A 38 -8.16 12.12 -7.43
N THR A 39 -7.73 13.37 -7.62
CA THR A 39 -6.30 13.73 -7.78
C THR A 39 -5.41 13.22 -6.64
N HIS A 40 -5.83 13.46 -5.40
CA HIS A 40 -5.18 12.94 -4.20
C HIS A 40 -6.05 11.84 -3.62
N TRP A 41 -5.54 10.63 -3.59
CA TRP A 41 -6.30 9.48 -3.16
C TRP A 41 -5.49 8.53 -2.29
N TYR A 42 -6.22 7.78 -1.47
CA TYR A 42 -5.67 6.69 -0.68
C TYR A 42 -6.66 5.54 -0.57
N VAL A 43 -6.13 4.35 -0.37
CA VAL A 43 -6.87 3.14 -0.01
C VAL A 43 -6.08 2.38 1.04
N GLU A 44 -6.71 2.11 2.18
CA GLU A 44 -6.18 1.26 3.23
C GLU A 44 -7.06 0.02 3.36
N VAL A 45 -6.45 -1.16 3.42
CA VAL A 45 -7.13 -2.42 3.73
C VAL A 45 -6.52 -2.97 5.01
N MET A 46 -7.34 -3.20 6.04
CA MET A 46 -6.91 -3.70 7.34
C MET A 46 -7.56 -5.05 7.61
N MET A 47 -6.76 -6.03 8.04
CA MET A 47 -7.20 -7.36 8.42
C MET A 47 -6.62 -7.75 9.78
N SER A 48 -7.39 -8.52 10.57
CA SER A 48 -7.00 -9.06 11.88
C SER A 48 -7.27 -10.57 11.92
N THR A 49 -6.69 -11.27 12.89
CA THR A 49 -6.88 -12.73 13.07
C THR A 49 -7.92 -13.07 14.15
N GLY A 50 -8.71 -12.08 14.60
CA GLY A 50 -9.56 -12.19 15.78
C GLY A 50 -11.01 -11.75 15.54
N ALA A 51 -11.88 -12.01 16.53
CA ALA A 51 -13.30 -11.71 16.42
C ALA A 51 -13.64 -10.21 16.47
N ALA A 52 -12.72 -9.35 16.89
CA ALA A 52 -12.90 -7.91 16.88
C ALA A 52 -12.62 -7.33 15.49
N LEU A 53 -13.48 -6.41 15.06
CA LEU A 53 -13.24 -5.65 13.83
C LEU A 53 -11.93 -4.84 13.97
N PRO A 54 -11.10 -4.77 12.93
CA PRO A 54 -9.93 -3.92 12.95
C PRO A 54 -10.34 -2.44 13.09
N THR A 55 -9.72 -1.75 14.04
CA THR A 55 -9.95 -0.33 14.40
C THR A 55 -8.69 0.52 14.14
N LEU A 56 -8.75 1.86 14.26
CA LEU A 56 -7.51 2.66 14.19
C LEU A 56 -6.70 2.62 15.48
N ALA A 57 -7.40 2.61 16.63
CA ALA A 57 -6.80 2.42 17.93
C ALA A 57 -6.67 0.92 18.18
N PHE A 58 -5.43 0.43 18.26
CA PHE A 58 -5.15 -0.97 18.52
C PHE A 58 -3.90 -1.13 19.35
N ASP A 59 -3.88 -2.20 20.14
CA ASP A 59 -2.74 -2.55 20.94
C ASP A 59 -1.80 -3.44 20.13
N ARG A 60 -0.70 -2.87 19.64
CA ARG A 60 0.31 -3.61 18.85
C ARG A 60 0.99 -4.73 19.65
N ASP A 61 0.95 -4.68 20.97
CA ASP A 61 1.63 -5.65 21.83
C ASP A 61 0.81 -6.94 21.96
N SER A 62 -0.53 -6.84 21.86
CA SER A 62 -1.45 -7.96 21.99
C SER A 62 -2.20 -8.34 20.70
N GLU A 63 -2.35 -7.43 19.74
CA GLU A 63 -3.12 -7.66 18.52
C GLU A 63 -2.24 -8.08 17.33
N THR A 64 -2.82 -8.91 16.46
CA THR A 64 -2.21 -9.31 15.18
C THR A 64 -2.96 -8.65 14.03
N ARG A 65 -2.25 -7.85 13.24
CA ARG A 65 -2.85 -7.05 12.17
C ARG A 65 -1.98 -6.94 10.96
N PHE A 66 -2.61 -7.01 9.80
CA PHE A 66 -2.02 -6.65 8.51
C PHE A 66 -2.77 -5.44 7.96
N ARG A 67 -2.03 -4.46 7.46
CA ARG A 67 -2.56 -3.30 6.76
C ARG A 67 -1.83 -3.12 5.44
N LEU A 68 -2.55 -3.10 4.35
CA LEU A 68 -2.08 -2.61 3.05
C LEU A 68 -2.45 -1.14 2.93
N GLU A 69 -1.50 -0.31 2.53
CA GLU A 69 -1.68 1.13 2.33
C GLU A 69 -1.30 1.46 0.88
N VAL A 70 -2.22 2.03 0.11
CA VAL A 70 -2.00 2.41 -1.28
C VAL A 70 -2.37 3.87 -1.46
N PHE A 71 -1.43 4.69 -1.92
CA PHE A 71 -1.58 6.11 -2.15
C PHE A 71 -1.30 6.45 -3.62
N SER A 72 -1.58 7.70 -4.01
CA SER A 72 -1.33 8.18 -5.37
C SER A 72 0.13 8.09 -5.82
N GLU A 73 1.09 8.07 -4.89
CA GLU A 73 2.53 8.11 -5.20
C GLU A 73 3.31 6.87 -4.75
N GLU A 74 2.75 6.05 -3.86
CA GLU A 74 3.43 4.91 -3.24
C GLU A 74 2.42 3.91 -2.69
N TRP A 75 2.92 2.74 -2.31
CA TRP A 75 2.14 1.77 -1.53
C TRP A 75 3.03 1.11 -0.48
N GLY A 76 2.45 0.37 0.45
CA GLY A 76 3.21 -0.27 1.50
C GLY A 76 2.38 -1.22 2.35
N VAL A 77 3.05 -1.89 3.28
CA VAL A 77 2.40 -2.79 4.22
C VAL A 77 2.86 -2.48 5.63
N TYR A 78 1.94 -2.63 6.57
CA TYR A 78 2.20 -2.68 7.99
C TYR A 78 1.74 -4.03 8.52
N PHE A 79 2.59 -4.69 9.29
CA PHE A 79 2.27 -5.95 9.96
C PHE A 79 2.74 -5.85 11.42
N CYS A 80 1.85 -6.20 12.35
CA CYS A 80 2.20 -6.40 13.75
C CYS A 80 1.73 -7.76 14.24
N HIS A 81 2.54 -8.38 15.10
CA HIS A 81 2.23 -9.64 15.74
C HIS A 81 3.10 -9.80 16.99
N ARG A 82 2.47 -10.01 18.16
CA ARG A 82 3.16 -10.26 19.44
C ARG A 82 4.21 -9.19 19.78
N GLY A 83 3.86 -7.90 19.62
CA GLY A 83 4.74 -6.77 19.92
C GLY A 83 5.85 -6.48 18.90
N ALA A 84 6.05 -7.34 17.91
CA ALA A 84 6.95 -7.09 16.79
C ALA A 84 6.21 -6.39 15.63
N VAL A 85 6.92 -5.56 14.87
CA VAL A 85 6.36 -4.72 13.81
C VAL A 85 7.25 -4.71 12.57
N SER A 86 6.63 -4.77 11.40
CA SER A 86 7.25 -4.39 10.13
C SER A 86 6.39 -3.38 9.39
N TRP A 87 7.00 -2.29 8.95
CA TRP A 87 6.34 -1.23 8.19
C TRP A 87 7.19 -0.82 7.00
N ILE A 88 6.77 -1.26 5.82
CA ILE A 88 7.50 -1.13 4.58
C ILE A 88 6.73 -0.26 3.62
N ARG A 89 7.43 0.67 2.95
CA ARG A 89 6.89 1.51 1.87
C ARG A 89 7.64 1.22 0.58
N VAL A 90 6.98 1.45 -0.54
CA VAL A 90 7.47 1.19 -1.88
C VAL A 90 7.19 2.41 -2.74
N THR A 91 8.25 3.18 -2.99
CA THR A 91 8.32 4.17 -4.07
C THR A 91 8.98 3.49 -5.27
N ASP A 92 10.27 3.73 -5.55
CA ASP A 92 10.99 3.02 -6.60
C ASP A 92 11.45 1.63 -6.15
N LEU A 93 11.87 1.53 -4.89
CA LEU A 93 12.29 0.29 -4.24
C LEU A 93 11.63 0.18 -2.86
N PRO A 94 11.43 -1.05 -2.34
CA PRO A 94 11.01 -1.23 -0.96
C PRO A 94 12.01 -0.63 0.03
N PHE A 95 11.52 0.07 1.04
CA PHE A 95 12.32 0.60 2.14
C PHE A 95 11.57 0.52 3.47
N VAL A 96 12.34 0.44 4.56
CA VAL A 96 11.81 0.40 5.92
C VAL A 96 11.34 1.82 6.29
N HIS A 97 10.04 1.99 6.51
CA HIS A 97 9.46 3.27 6.92
C HIS A 97 9.59 3.53 8.42
N GLY A 98 9.63 2.46 9.23
CA GLY A 98 9.83 2.57 10.67
C GLY A 98 10.67 1.43 11.25
N ARG A 99 10.13 0.21 11.22
CA ARG A 99 10.78 -1.00 11.73
C ARG A 99 10.55 -2.15 10.76
N ASP A 100 11.41 -3.16 10.80
CA ASP A 100 11.27 -4.38 9.99
C ASP A 100 11.66 -5.63 10.79
N ASP A 101 10.96 -5.90 11.90
CA ASP A 101 11.24 -7.04 12.78
C ASP A 101 11.03 -8.41 12.10
N PHE A 102 10.24 -8.46 11.02
CA PHE A 102 9.91 -9.68 10.29
C PHE A 102 10.70 -9.81 8.98
N GLY A 103 11.59 -8.87 8.65
CA GLY A 103 12.39 -8.91 7.44
C GLY A 103 11.56 -8.89 6.15
N LEU A 104 10.49 -8.10 6.12
CA LEU A 104 9.57 -8.01 4.99
C LEU A 104 10.14 -7.23 3.82
N ALA A 105 11.02 -6.25 4.06
CA ALA A 105 11.58 -5.39 3.00
C ALA A 105 12.18 -6.18 1.81
N PRO A 106 13.06 -7.17 2.00
CA PRO A 106 13.67 -7.91 0.90
C PRO A 106 12.71 -8.86 0.16
N ILE A 107 11.53 -9.15 0.72
CA ILE A 107 10.56 -10.10 0.15
C ILE A 107 9.29 -9.43 -0.38
N MET A 108 9.25 -8.09 -0.40
CA MET A 108 8.10 -7.33 -0.91
C MET A 108 7.80 -7.71 -2.36
N PRO A 109 6.61 -8.26 -2.65
CA PRO A 109 6.23 -8.59 -4.02
C PRO A 109 5.80 -7.31 -4.76
N PRO A 110 5.64 -7.37 -6.09
CA PRO A 110 4.84 -6.36 -6.80
C PRO A 110 3.42 -6.28 -6.21
N LEU A 111 2.81 -5.08 -6.15
CA LEU A 111 1.47 -4.86 -5.56
C LEU A 111 0.40 -5.82 -6.09
N LYS A 112 0.40 -6.11 -7.40
CA LYS A 112 -0.52 -7.08 -8.03
C LYS A 112 -0.46 -8.50 -7.44
N ASN A 113 0.62 -8.82 -6.71
CA ASN A 113 0.88 -10.11 -6.09
C ASN A 113 0.89 -10.03 -4.55
N VAL A 114 0.35 -8.98 -3.94
CA VAL A 114 0.38 -8.78 -2.48
C VAL A 114 -0.25 -9.94 -1.69
N GLY A 115 -1.23 -10.66 -2.24
CA GLY A 115 -1.77 -11.87 -1.61
C GLY A 115 -0.73 -12.97 -1.38
N ARG A 116 0.36 -13.01 -2.16
CA ARG A 116 1.49 -13.93 -1.88
C ARG A 116 2.20 -13.57 -0.58
N LEU A 117 2.36 -12.28 -0.29
CA LEU A 117 2.95 -11.83 0.96
C LEU A 117 2.03 -12.14 2.14
N VAL A 118 0.73 -11.88 2.01
CA VAL A 118 -0.27 -12.21 3.03
C VAL A 118 -0.22 -13.70 3.38
N ARG A 119 -0.29 -14.58 2.38
CA ARG A 119 -0.19 -16.03 2.58
C ARG A 119 1.15 -16.50 3.16
N ALA A 120 2.25 -15.85 2.79
CA ALA A 120 3.56 -16.15 3.37
C ALA A 120 3.61 -15.79 4.87
N ILE A 121 3.09 -14.61 5.25
CA ILE A 121 2.97 -14.19 6.65
C ILE A 121 2.09 -15.18 7.43
N GLU A 122 0.93 -15.55 6.89
CA GLU A 122 0.03 -16.53 7.50
C GLU A 122 0.72 -17.88 7.73
N THR A 123 1.44 -18.37 6.73
CA THR A 123 2.14 -19.66 6.80
C THR A 123 3.27 -19.62 7.83
N VAL A 124 4.11 -18.59 7.81
CA VAL A 124 5.28 -18.47 8.69
C VAL A 124 4.87 -18.32 10.16
N HIS A 125 3.77 -17.61 10.42
CA HIS A 125 3.34 -17.30 11.79
C HIS A 125 2.16 -18.17 12.29
N GLY A 126 1.66 -19.09 11.47
CA GLY A 126 0.50 -19.93 11.83
C GLY A 126 -0.77 -19.10 12.06
N LEU A 127 -1.00 -18.10 11.21
CA LEU A 127 -2.11 -17.15 11.30
C LEU A 127 -3.14 -17.39 10.20
N CYS A 128 -4.35 -16.87 10.40
CA CYS A 128 -5.36 -16.75 9.36
C CYS A 128 -6.04 -15.40 9.52
N PHE A 129 -5.84 -14.50 8.55
CA PHE A 129 -6.50 -13.20 8.52
C PHE A 129 -7.96 -13.35 8.10
N ASP A 130 -8.86 -12.73 8.85
CA ASP A 130 -10.28 -12.69 8.53
C ASP A 130 -10.53 -11.68 7.41
N ARG A 131 -10.61 -12.20 6.18
CA ARG A 131 -10.83 -11.42 4.96
C ARG A 131 -12.27 -10.90 4.85
N ASP A 132 -13.23 -11.61 5.43
CA ASP A 132 -14.65 -11.23 5.39
C ASP A 132 -14.95 -10.06 6.33
N ARG A 133 -14.09 -9.84 7.32
CA ARG A 133 -14.19 -8.75 8.31
C ARG A 133 -13.10 -7.69 8.13
N ALA A 134 -12.49 -7.64 6.95
CA ALA A 134 -11.54 -6.60 6.61
C ALA A 134 -12.20 -5.22 6.63
N LEU A 135 -11.49 -4.22 7.16
CA LEU A 135 -11.90 -2.83 7.09
C LEU A 135 -11.21 -2.15 5.89
N VAL A 136 -12.00 -1.45 5.08
CA VAL A 136 -11.48 -0.59 4.01
C VAL A 136 -11.65 0.86 4.43
N ARG A 137 -10.62 1.68 4.26
CA ARG A 137 -10.70 3.14 4.41
C ARG A 137 -10.16 3.80 3.17
N SER A 138 -10.89 4.73 2.60
CA SER A 138 -10.53 5.33 1.33
C SER A 138 -11.35 6.59 1.04
N ASN A 139 -10.83 7.46 0.19
CA ASN A 139 -11.57 8.56 -0.42
C ASN A 139 -11.90 8.31 -1.91
N VAL A 140 -11.64 7.09 -2.41
CA VAL A 140 -12.00 6.64 -3.75
C VAL A 140 -13.46 6.18 -3.76
N PRO A 141 -14.33 6.74 -4.62
CA PRO A 141 -15.73 6.33 -4.70
C PRO A 141 -15.88 4.83 -5.04
N HIS A 142 -16.87 4.17 -4.44
CA HIS A 142 -17.24 2.76 -4.68
C HIS A 142 -16.18 1.70 -4.35
N ILE A 143 -15.05 2.10 -3.77
CA ILE A 143 -13.91 1.21 -3.47
C ILE A 143 -14.27 0.01 -2.58
N GLU A 144 -15.11 0.18 -1.57
CA GLU A 144 -15.39 -0.87 -0.58
C GLU A 144 -16.07 -2.08 -1.24
N SER A 145 -17.14 -1.85 -2.01
CA SER A 145 -17.86 -2.93 -2.70
C SER A 145 -17.03 -3.56 -3.81
N THR A 146 -16.23 -2.75 -4.53
CA THR A 146 -15.34 -3.25 -5.59
C THR A 146 -14.19 -4.09 -5.03
N LEU A 147 -13.64 -3.75 -3.85
CA LEU A 147 -12.53 -4.48 -3.24
C LEU A 147 -12.94 -5.77 -2.55
N ALA A 148 -14.17 -5.89 -2.06
CA ALA A 148 -14.57 -7.04 -1.25
C ALA A 148 -14.26 -8.41 -1.89
N PRO A 149 -14.52 -8.66 -3.20
CA PRO A 149 -14.11 -9.91 -3.85
C PRO A 149 -12.59 -10.10 -3.93
N TRP A 150 -11.84 -9.01 -4.14
CA TRP A 150 -10.38 -9.04 -4.21
C TRP A 150 -9.76 -9.36 -2.84
N ILE A 151 -10.27 -8.75 -1.77
CA ILE A 151 -9.83 -9.01 -0.39
C ILE A 151 -10.05 -10.47 -0.01
N ARG A 152 -11.22 -11.04 -0.34
CA ARG A 152 -11.52 -12.46 -0.09
C ARG A 152 -10.56 -13.42 -0.80
N ALA A 153 -9.91 -13.00 -1.88
CA ALA A 153 -8.97 -13.81 -2.66
C ALA A 153 -7.49 -13.68 -2.21
N LEU A 154 -7.21 -12.79 -1.25
CA LEU A 154 -5.84 -12.53 -0.76
C LEU A 154 -5.17 -13.76 -0.15
#